data_AF-A0A4R1R9F9-F1
#
_entry.id   AF-A0A4R1R9F9-F1
#
_cell.length_a   1.000
_cell.length_b   1.000
_cell.length_c   1.000
_cell.angle_alpha   90.00
_cell.angle_beta   90.00
_cell.angle_gamma   90.00
#
_symmetry.space_group_name_H-M   'P 1'
#
loop_
_entity.id
_entity.type
_entity.pdbx_description
1 polymer ?
#
loop_
_entity_poly.entity_id
_entity_poly.type
_entity_poly.pdbx_seq_one_letter_code
_entity_poly.pdbx_strand_id
1 'polypeptide(L)'
;MENIGWFLRYLLWVGVGMLLQYGLRWPSWLVMIGSFATLLLLPPWWSLSLVCGCWIGCAFFTVRPESSHPSENGSTFTWFQVVTGSVWAFSGFMLTLLLLWRVKTTNTLTPAELEILGWSFLLLVEVCIYKNIASQCPMHYRKYLSVGMTALIFLMLFYAVAATNFITKFLTFVIILNGNLFLLTWVDHPLFQPRDPLLRRRR
;
A
#
# COMPACT_ATOMS: atom_id res chain seq x y z
N MET A 1 -32.13 -6.60 -9.96
CA MET A 1 -31.17 -6.92 -11.05
C MET A 1 -30.16 -5.80 -11.32
N GLU A 2 -30.42 -4.54 -10.93
CA GLU A 2 -29.48 -3.42 -11.15
C GLU A 2 -28.13 -3.55 -10.42
N ASN A 3 -28.10 -4.14 -9.22
CA ASN A 3 -26.87 -4.30 -8.43
C ASN A 3 -25.81 -5.19 -9.10
N ILE A 4 -26.23 -6.14 -9.94
CA ILE A 4 -25.32 -7.03 -10.67
C ILE A 4 -24.56 -6.25 -11.75
N GLY A 5 -25.22 -5.27 -12.39
CA GLY A 5 -24.60 -4.43 -13.43
C GLY A 5 -23.49 -3.53 -12.88
N TRP A 6 -23.70 -2.94 -11.69
CA TRP A 6 -22.68 -2.12 -11.03
C TRP A 6 -21.48 -2.94 -10.58
N PHE A 7 -21.72 -4.13 -10.02
CA PHE A 7 -20.68 -5.06 -9.62
C PHE A 7 -19.84 -5.55 -10.83
N LEU A 8 -20.48 -5.88 -11.94
CA LEU A 8 -19.77 -6.26 -13.17
C LEU A 8 -18.91 -5.11 -13.73
N ARG A 9 -19.42 -3.88 -13.72
CA ARG A 9 -18.65 -2.70 -14.12
C ARG A 9 -17.43 -2.50 -13.22
N TYR A 10 -17.59 -2.70 -11.91
CA TYR A 10 -16.49 -2.64 -10.94
C TYR A 10 -15.40 -3.67 -11.27
N LEU A 11 -15.78 -4.94 -11.41
CA LEU A 11 -14.85 -6.02 -11.75
C LEU A 11 -14.15 -5.78 -13.09
N LEU A 12 -14.86 -5.22 -14.07
CA LEU A 12 -14.29 -4.90 -15.37
C LEU A 12 -13.19 -3.84 -15.24
N TRP A 13 -13.42 -2.75 -14.50
CA TRP A 13 -12.40 -1.72 -14.31
C TRP A 13 -11.21 -2.20 -13.46
N VAL A 14 -11.45 -3.08 -12.49
CA VAL A 14 -10.36 -3.77 -11.77
C VAL A 14 -9.54 -4.61 -12.75
N GLY A 15 -10.19 -5.40 -13.60
CA GLY A 15 -9.53 -6.20 -14.63
C GLY A 15 -8.73 -5.36 -15.61
N VAL A 16 -9.26 -4.22 -16.06
CA VAL A 16 -8.54 -3.26 -16.90
C VAL A 16 -7.29 -2.73 -16.21
N GLY A 17 -7.39 -2.34 -14.93
CA GLY A 17 -6.22 -1.92 -14.15
C GLY A 17 -5.15 -3.01 -14.04
N MET A 18 -5.57 -4.26 -13.79
CA MET A 18 -4.65 -5.40 -13.75
C MET A 18 -3.98 -5.66 -15.10
N LEU A 19 -4.73 -5.58 -16.21
CA LEU A 19 -4.22 -5.77 -17.56
C LEU A 19 -3.24 -4.67 -17.97
N LEU A 20 -3.56 -3.40 -17.65
CA LEU A 20 -2.67 -2.27 -17.87
C LEU A 20 -1.34 -2.47 -17.17
N GLN A 21 -1.40 -2.87 -15.89
CA GLN A 21 -0.20 -3.13 -15.11
C GLN A 21 0.55 -4.36 -15.61
N TYR A 22 -0.13 -5.41 -16.05
CA TYR A 22 0.49 -6.61 -16.61
C TYR A 22 1.21 -6.33 -17.95
N GLY A 23 0.59 -5.53 -18.83
CA GLY A 23 1.12 -5.19 -20.14
C GLY A 23 2.27 -4.19 -20.08
N LEU A 24 2.08 -3.07 -19.38
CA LEU A 24 3.06 -1.98 -19.32
C LEU A 24 4.13 -2.18 -18.25
N ARG A 25 3.85 -3.02 -17.25
CA ARG A 25 4.77 -3.37 -16.15
C ARG A 25 5.35 -2.15 -15.44
N TRP A 26 4.50 -1.17 -15.13
CA TRP A 26 4.97 0.06 -14.53
C TRP A 26 5.66 -0.20 -13.18
N PRO A 27 6.80 0.47 -12.91
CA PRO A 27 7.39 0.46 -11.59
C PRO A 27 6.41 1.08 -10.60
N SER A 28 6.48 0.68 -9.34
CA SER A 28 5.49 1.10 -8.33
C SER A 28 5.35 2.62 -8.25
N TRP A 29 6.45 3.38 -8.40
CA TRP A 29 6.44 4.86 -8.35
C TRP A 29 5.54 5.48 -9.43
N LEU A 30 5.54 4.92 -10.64
CA LEU A 30 4.61 5.33 -11.68
C LEU A 30 3.18 4.93 -11.36
N VAL A 31 2.96 3.75 -10.76
CA VAL A 31 1.62 3.32 -10.30
C VAL A 31 1.08 4.28 -9.23
N MET A 32 1.92 4.73 -8.30
CA MET A 32 1.53 5.71 -7.27
C MET A 32 1.13 7.04 -7.91
N ILE A 33 1.97 7.63 -8.76
CA ILE A 33 1.67 8.91 -9.45
C ILE A 33 0.41 8.77 -10.32
N GLY A 34 0.30 7.67 -11.07
CA GLY A 34 -0.87 7.35 -11.87
C GLY A 34 -2.13 7.19 -11.02
N SER A 35 -2.01 6.68 -9.79
CA SER A 35 -3.14 6.56 -8.85
C SER A 35 -3.65 7.94 -8.41
N PHE A 36 -2.76 8.88 -8.09
CA PHE A 36 -3.15 10.26 -7.80
C PHE A 36 -3.83 10.92 -9.00
N ALA A 37 -3.24 10.80 -10.19
CA ALA A 37 -3.78 11.37 -11.42
C ALA A 37 -5.17 10.79 -11.75
N THR A 38 -5.35 9.47 -11.63
CA THR A 38 -6.63 8.81 -11.93
C THR A 38 -7.72 9.19 -10.93
N LEU A 39 -7.42 9.29 -9.63
CA LEU A 39 -8.40 9.78 -8.63
C LEU A 39 -8.86 11.22 -8.88
N LEU A 40 -7.97 12.08 -9.38
CA LEU A 40 -8.28 13.48 -9.72
C LEU A 40 -9.06 13.63 -11.03
N LEU A 41 -8.68 12.87 -12.05
CA LEU A 41 -9.19 13.06 -13.43
C LEU A 41 -10.44 12.24 -13.72
N LEU A 42 -10.59 11.06 -13.12
CA LEU A 42 -11.70 10.14 -13.41
C LEU A 42 -12.78 10.17 -12.33
N PRO A 43 -14.02 9.77 -12.68
CA PRO A 43 -15.09 9.60 -11.71
C PRO A 43 -14.70 8.65 -10.57
N PRO A 44 -15.15 8.90 -9.32
CA PRO A 44 -14.67 8.17 -8.13
C PRO A 44 -14.78 6.65 -8.23
N TRP A 45 -15.86 6.15 -8.83
CA TRP A 45 -16.11 4.71 -8.98
C TRP A 45 -15.15 4.04 -9.95
N TRP A 46 -14.80 4.72 -11.04
CA TRP A 46 -13.90 4.20 -12.06
C TRP A 46 -12.46 4.26 -11.58
N SER A 47 -12.08 5.40 -10.97
CA SER A 47 -10.75 5.60 -10.43
C SER A 47 -10.46 4.62 -9.30
N LEU A 48 -11.39 4.39 -8.37
CA LEU A 48 -11.23 3.41 -7.31
C LEU A 48 -10.94 2.00 -7.86
N SER A 49 -11.78 1.53 -8.79
CA SER A 49 -11.65 0.19 -9.38
C SER A 49 -10.33 0.03 -10.13
N LEU A 50 -9.96 1.03 -10.94
CA LEU A 50 -8.75 1.01 -11.75
C LEU A 50 -7.49 1.07 -10.88
N VAL A 51 -7.48 1.93 -9.86
CA VAL A 51 -6.37 2.04 -8.90
C VAL A 51 -6.19 0.72 -8.14
N CYS A 52 -7.27 0.12 -7.62
CA CYS A 52 -7.21 -1.19 -6.98
C CYS A 52 -6.62 -2.25 -7.92
N GLY A 53 -7.10 -2.31 -9.17
CA GLY A 53 -6.59 -3.22 -10.19
C GLY A 53 -5.09 -3.04 -10.48
N CYS A 54 -4.64 -1.80 -10.65
CA CYS A 54 -3.23 -1.48 -10.88
C CYS A 54 -2.34 -1.89 -9.69
N TRP A 55 -2.79 -1.66 -8.45
CA TRP A 55 -2.03 -2.03 -7.25
C TRP A 55 -1.95 -3.54 -7.03
N ILE A 56 -3.06 -4.25 -7.23
CA ILE A 56 -3.09 -5.72 -7.19
C ILE A 56 -2.17 -6.28 -8.28
N GLY A 57 -2.28 -5.78 -9.51
CA GLY A 57 -1.39 -6.10 -10.61
C GLY A 57 0.08 -5.88 -10.23
N CYS A 58 0.37 -4.74 -9.61
CA CYS A 58 1.71 -4.30 -9.26
C CYS A 58 2.35 -5.23 -8.23
N ALA A 59 1.61 -5.54 -7.16
CA ALA A 59 2.11 -6.28 -6.02
C ALA A 59 2.09 -7.81 -6.21
N PHE A 60 1.24 -8.35 -7.09
CA PHE A 60 1.06 -9.80 -7.24
C PHE A 60 1.47 -10.37 -8.61
N PHE A 61 1.37 -9.59 -9.69
CA PHE A 61 1.52 -10.13 -11.05
C PHE A 61 2.75 -9.60 -11.79
N THR A 62 3.18 -8.37 -11.54
CA THR A 62 4.46 -7.87 -12.08
C THR A 62 5.63 -8.43 -11.29
N VAL A 63 6.26 -9.47 -11.85
CA VAL A 63 7.61 -9.90 -11.47
C VAL A 63 8.54 -8.72 -11.71
N ARG A 64 9.02 -8.08 -10.63
CA ARG A 64 9.96 -6.95 -10.72
C ARG A 64 11.29 -7.45 -11.30
N PRO A 65 11.70 -7.00 -12.50
CA PRO A 65 13.06 -7.24 -13.00
C PRO A 65 14.10 -6.47 -12.17
N GLU A 66 13.68 -5.41 -11.46
CA GLU A 66 14.56 -4.59 -10.62
C GLU A 66 15.07 -5.31 -9.37
N SER A 67 14.45 -6.42 -8.96
CA SER A 67 14.88 -7.21 -7.79
C SER A 67 15.83 -8.36 -8.15
N SER A 68 16.34 -8.44 -9.38
CA SER A 68 17.20 -9.55 -9.80
C SER A 68 18.61 -9.53 -9.22
N HIS A 69 18.97 -8.58 -8.34
CA HIS A 69 20.16 -8.70 -7.50
C HIS A 69 19.98 -7.97 -6.16
N PRO A 70 19.57 -8.64 -5.07
CA PRO A 70 20.21 -8.33 -3.80
C PRO A 70 21.70 -8.63 -4.04
N SER A 71 22.52 -7.59 -4.12
CA SER A 71 23.96 -7.77 -4.34
C SER A 71 24.46 -8.83 -3.36
N GLU A 72 25.05 -9.90 -3.88
CA GLU A 72 25.76 -10.93 -3.10
C GLU A 72 26.89 -10.33 -2.24
N ASN A 73 27.13 -9.01 -2.35
CA ASN A 73 27.98 -8.22 -1.47
C ASN A 73 27.13 -7.46 -0.45
N GLY A 74 27.06 -8.00 0.77
CA GLY A 74 26.73 -7.28 2.01
C GLY A 74 25.49 -6.39 1.96
N SER A 75 24.30 -6.99 2.08
CA SER A 75 23.02 -6.30 2.19
C SER A 75 22.98 -5.35 3.39
N THR A 76 23.46 -4.12 3.20
CA THR A 76 23.45 -3.09 4.23
C THR A 76 22.06 -2.48 4.27
N PHE A 77 21.40 -2.63 5.42
CA PHE A 77 20.24 -1.83 5.77
C PHE A 77 20.58 -0.35 5.61
N THR A 78 19.85 0.37 4.76
CA THR A 78 20.08 1.80 4.53
C THR A 78 18.91 2.62 5.05
N TRP A 79 19.20 3.74 5.71
CA TRP A 79 18.20 4.73 6.11
C TRP A 79 17.35 5.21 4.92
N PHE A 80 17.91 5.19 3.71
CA PHE A 80 17.18 5.47 2.48
C PHE A 80 15.96 4.56 2.31
N GLN A 81 16.09 3.25 2.54
CA GLN A 81 14.96 2.30 2.46
C GLN A 81 13.86 2.61 3.48
N VAL A 82 14.24 3.04 4.69
CA VAL A 82 13.29 3.46 5.73
C VAL A 82 12.53 4.70 5.28
N VAL A 83 13.25 5.73 4.82
CA VAL A 83 12.65 6.98 4.35
C VAL A 83 11.73 6.73 3.17
N THR A 84 12.19 5.97 2.16
CA THR A 84 11.35 5.64 1.02
C THR A 84 10.13 4.84 1.48
N GLY A 85 10.30 3.77 2.26
CA GLY A 85 9.19 2.97 2.76
C GLY A 85 8.13 3.79 3.49
N SER A 86 8.55 4.72 4.36
CA SER A 86 7.66 5.67 5.04
C SER A 86 6.92 6.59 4.09
N VAL A 87 7.61 7.18 3.12
CA VAL A 87 6.99 8.05 2.10
C VAL A 87 5.96 7.27 1.29
N TRP A 88 6.26 6.01 0.96
CA TRP A 88 5.37 5.11 0.26
C TRP A 88 4.09 4.83 1.04
N ALA A 89 4.20 4.35 2.28
CA ALA A 89 3.05 4.10 3.15
C ALA A 89 2.23 5.38 3.37
N PHE A 90 2.89 6.49 3.69
CA PHE A 90 2.21 7.77 3.88
C PHE A 90 1.48 8.27 2.61
N SER A 91 2.04 8.00 1.43
CA SER A 91 1.39 8.32 0.16
C SER A 91 0.13 7.48 -0.05
N GLY A 92 0.10 6.21 0.37
CA GLY A 92 -1.10 5.37 0.36
C GLY A 92 -2.21 5.92 1.27
N PHE A 93 -1.84 6.39 2.46
CA PHE A 93 -2.75 7.11 3.35
C PHE A 93 -3.30 8.39 2.68
N MET A 94 -2.44 9.22 2.08
CA MET A 94 -2.87 10.43 1.37
C MET A 94 -3.78 10.12 0.17
N LEU A 95 -3.50 9.05 -0.56
CA LEU A 95 -4.34 8.58 -1.66
C LEU A 95 -5.76 8.21 -1.17
N THR A 96 -5.85 7.57 -0.01
CA THR A 96 -7.13 7.24 0.63
C THR A 96 -7.89 8.51 1.04
N LEU A 97 -7.21 9.49 1.64
CA LEU A 97 -7.83 10.77 1.99
C LEU A 97 -8.35 11.51 0.75
N LEU A 98 -7.60 11.48 -0.35
CA LEU A 98 -8.01 12.09 -1.62
C LEU A 98 -9.27 11.42 -2.18
N LEU A 99 -9.32 10.09 -2.16
CA LEU A 99 -10.51 9.33 -2.56
C LEU A 99 -11.71 9.71 -1.67
N LEU A 100 -11.56 9.67 -0.35
CA LEU A 100 -12.63 10.02 0.59
C LEU A 100 -13.13 11.44 0.39
N TRP A 101 -12.23 12.39 0.17
CA TRP A 101 -12.58 13.76 -0.16
C TRP A 101 -13.39 13.84 -1.45
N ARG A 102 -12.97 13.16 -2.52
CA ARG A 102 -13.69 13.11 -3.80
C ARG A 102 -15.09 12.51 -3.65
N VAL A 103 -15.21 11.35 -2.99
CA VAL A 103 -16.52 10.69 -2.81
C VAL A 103 -17.42 11.49 -1.86
N LYS A 104 -16.86 12.18 -0.87
CA LYS A 104 -17.62 13.10 -0.01
C LYS A 104 -18.19 14.27 -0.82
N THR A 105 -17.44 14.83 -1.76
CA THR A 105 -17.94 15.94 -2.60
C THR A 105 -19.09 15.54 -3.52
N THR A 106 -19.24 14.26 -3.87
CA THR A 106 -20.37 13.79 -4.68
C THR A 106 -21.65 13.59 -3.87
N ASN A 107 -21.61 13.62 -2.53
CA ASN A 107 -22.76 13.41 -1.62
C ASN A 107 -23.59 12.15 -1.93
N THR A 108 -22.96 11.13 -2.52
CA THR A 108 -23.63 9.90 -2.99
C THR A 108 -23.73 8.82 -1.92
N LEU A 109 -22.92 8.90 -0.86
CA LEU A 109 -22.79 7.87 0.16
C LEU A 109 -23.09 8.42 1.55
N THR A 110 -23.67 7.57 2.38
CA THR A 110 -23.85 7.85 3.80
C THR A 110 -22.50 7.87 4.54
N PRO A 111 -22.40 8.50 5.73
CA PRO A 111 -21.17 8.52 6.51
C PRO A 111 -20.61 7.13 6.82
N ALA A 112 -21.48 6.16 7.09
CA ALA A 112 -21.08 4.77 7.39
C ALA A 112 -20.49 4.08 6.15
N GLU A 113 -21.08 4.27 4.98
CA GLU A 113 -20.56 3.70 3.72
C GLU A 113 -19.23 4.33 3.31
N LEU A 114 -19.06 5.64 3.54
CA LEU A 114 -17.78 6.34 3.32
C LEU A 114 -16.68 5.75 4.21
N GLU A 115 -16.97 5.48 5.47
CA GLU A 115 -16.02 4.89 6.39
C GLU A 115 -15.59 3.49 5.96
N ILE A 116 -16.55 2.62 5.61
CA ILE A 116 -16.26 1.26 5.09
C ILE A 116 -15.42 1.33 3.81
N LEU A 117 -15.74 2.25 2.90
CA LEU A 117 -14.99 2.47 1.67
C LEU A 117 -13.56 2.93 1.95
N GLY A 118 -13.39 3.88 2.88
CA GLY A 118 -12.09 4.38 3.31
C GLY A 118 -11.21 3.29 3.89
N TRP A 119 -11.74 2.51 4.82
CA TRP A 119 -11.00 1.42 5.46
C TRP A 119 -10.65 0.30 4.47
N SER A 120 -11.58 -0.10 3.62
CA SER A 120 -11.33 -1.16 2.63
C SER A 120 -10.28 -0.73 1.59
N PHE A 121 -10.36 0.50 1.09
CA PHE A 121 -9.39 1.04 0.16
C PHE A 121 -8.00 1.21 0.80
N LEU A 122 -7.95 1.77 2.01
CA LEU A 122 -6.70 1.92 2.77
C LEU A 122 -6.02 0.56 2.96
N LEU A 123 -6.77 -0.43 3.45
CA LEU A 123 -6.24 -1.77 3.71
C LEU A 123 -5.67 -2.40 2.43
N LEU A 124 -6.40 -2.31 1.32
CA LEU A 124 -5.97 -2.88 0.04
C LEU A 124 -4.68 -2.22 -0.47
N VAL A 125 -4.63 -0.89 -0.47
CA VAL A 125 -3.47 -0.12 -0.94
C VAL A 125 -2.26 -0.36 -0.03
N GLU A 126 -2.45 -0.29 1.29
CA GLU A 126 -1.39 -0.55 2.27
C GLU A 126 -0.82 -1.97 2.13
N VAL A 127 -1.66 -3.00 2.02
CA VAL A 127 -1.18 -4.38 1.80
C VAL A 127 -0.33 -4.47 0.52
N CYS A 128 -0.75 -3.81 -0.57
CA CYS A 128 0.02 -3.79 -1.81
C CYS A 128 1.35 -3.04 -1.68
N ILE A 129 1.36 -1.90 -0.98
CA ILE A 129 2.56 -1.12 -0.69
C ILE A 129 3.53 -1.90 0.19
N TYR A 130 3.05 -2.45 1.30
CA TYR A 130 3.85 -3.24 2.23
C TYR A 130 4.40 -4.50 1.57
N LYS A 131 3.65 -5.12 0.66
CA LYS A 131 4.17 -6.23 -0.16
C LYS A 131 5.31 -5.79 -1.08
N ASN A 132 5.16 -4.64 -1.72
CA ASN A 132 6.20 -4.05 -2.55
C ASN A 132 7.44 -3.67 -1.74
N ILE A 133 7.30 -3.11 -0.54
CA ILE A 133 8.41 -2.78 0.37
C ILE A 133 9.10 -4.05 0.85
N ALA A 134 8.33 -5.05 1.29
CA ALA A 134 8.83 -6.35 1.74
C ALA A 134 9.70 -7.03 0.68
N SER A 135 9.27 -7.02 -0.59
CA SER A 135 10.04 -7.62 -1.69
C SER A 135 11.42 -6.98 -1.93
N GLN A 136 11.64 -5.76 -1.44
CA GLN A 136 12.91 -5.03 -1.58
C GLN A 136 13.84 -5.21 -0.38
N CYS A 137 13.36 -5.81 0.73
CA CYS A 137 14.10 -5.89 1.98
C CYS A 137 14.24 -7.35 2.48
N PRO A 138 15.45 -7.80 2.85
CA PRO A 138 15.66 -9.11 3.47
C PRO A 138 14.88 -9.26 4.80
N MET A 139 14.32 -10.45 5.05
CA MET A 139 13.41 -10.72 6.19
C MET A 139 13.97 -10.27 7.55
N HIS A 140 15.25 -10.50 7.80
CA HIS A 140 15.89 -10.18 9.10
C HIS A 140 15.90 -8.68 9.43
N TYR A 141 15.86 -7.81 8.42
CA TYR A 141 15.90 -6.36 8.60
C TYR A 141 14.51 -5.71 8.67
N ARG A 142 13.44 -6.48 8.42
CA ARG A 142 12.07 -5.92 8.35
C ARG A 142 11.53 -5.43 9.68
N LYS A 143 11.97 -6.00 10.81
CA LYS A 143 11.64 -5.47 12.14
C LYS A 143 12.19 -4.06 12.33
N TYR A 144 13.46 -3.84 11.96
CA TYR A 144 14.10 -2.53 12.04
C TYR A 144 13.46 -1.54 11.05
N LEU A 145 13.14 -2.01 9.85
CA LEU A 145 12.39 -1.23 8.86
C LEU A 145 11.02 -0.79 9.40
N SER A 146 10.27 -1.70 10.03
CA SER A 146 8.97 -1.41 10.64
C SER A 146 9.06 -0.32 11.71
N VAL A 147 10.07 -0.41 12.60
CA VAL A 147 10.27 0.56 13.67
C VAL A 147 10.62 1.93 13.10
N GLY A 148 11.58 1.99 12.16
CA GLY A 148 11.96 3.23 11.50
C GLY A 148 10.81 3.85 10.72
N MET A 149 10.03 3.02 10.01
CA MET A 149 8.88 3.48 9.26
C MET A 149 7.79 4.06 10.15
N THR A 150 7.51 3.39 11.25
CA THR A 150 6.55 3.85 12.27
C THR A 150 6.95 5.19 12.85
N ALA A 151 8.22 5.38 13.20
CA ALA A 151 8.69 6.65 13.75
C ALA A 151 8.48 7.80 12.77
N LEU A 152 8.82 7.62 11.49
CA LEU A 152 8.63 8.64 10.46
C LEU A 152 7.15 8.88 10.14
N ILE A 153 6.33 7.84 10.01
CA ILE A 153 4.88 7.98 9.77
C ILE A 153 4.22 8.69 10.95
N PHE A 154 4.60 8.33 12.18
CA PHE A 154 4.11 9.02 13.37
C PHE A 154 4.55 10.48 13.39
N LEU A 155 5.78 10.81 12.99
CA LEU A 155 6.25 12.18 12.89
C LEU A 155 5.47 12.98 11.83
N MET A 156 5.16 12.38 10.69
CA MET A 156 4.32 12.97 9.63
C MET A 156 2.87 13.19 10.12
N LEU A 157 2.33 12.26 10.91
CA LEU A 157 1.00 12.38 11.52
C LEU A 157 0.99 13.23 12.79
N PHE A 158 2.15 13.52 13.38
CA PHE A 158 2.27 14.22 14.66
C PHE A 158 1.60 15.58 14.61
N TYR A 159 1.72 16.29 13.48
CA TYR A 159 1.05 17.57 13.28
C TYR A 159 -0.47 17.44 13.26
N ALA A 160 -1.01 16.40 12.62
CA ALA A 160 -2.45 16.14 12.59
C ALA A 160 -3.01 15.77 13.97
N VAL A 161 -2.18 15.13 14.81
CA VAL A 161 -2.55 14.66 16.16
C VAL A 161 -2.06 15.64 17.23
N ALA A 162 -1.47 16.78 16.86
CA ALA A 162 -0.78 17.70 17.77
C ALA A 162 -1.70 18.27 18.86
N ALA A 163 -2.97 18.51 18.53
CA ALA A 163 -3.99 19.04 19.44
C ALA A 163 -4.52 18.00 20.46
N THR A 164 -4.10 16.74 20.36
CA THR A 164 -4.55 15.67 21.27
C THR A 164 -3.63 15.49 22.48
N ASN A 165 -4.16 14.82 23.50
CA ASN A 165 -3.44 14.51 24.73
C ASN A 165 -2.26 13.57 24.48
N PHE A 166 -1.25 13.63 25.36
CA PHE A 166 -0.07 12.77 25.29
C PHE A 166 -0.41 11.27 25.26
N ILE A 167 -1.40 10.85 26.03
CA ILE A 167 -1.88 9.46 26.06
C ILE A 167 -2.39 9.03 24.68
N THR A 168 -3.18 9.87 24.01
CA THR A 168 -3.68 9.61 22.66
C THR A 168 -2.54 9.48 21.66
N LYS A 169 -1.56 10.39 21.72
CA LYS A 169 -0.34 10.34 20.88
C LYS A 169 0.43 9.03 21.08
N PHE A 170 0.63 8.61 22.33
CA PHE A 170 1.32 7.36 22.64
C PHE A 170 0.54 6.14 22.13
N LEU A 171 -0.78 6.09 22.34
CA LEU A 171 -1.62 5.02 21.83
C LEU A 171 -1.60 4.96 20.30
N THR A 172 -1.67 6.11 19.62
CA THR A 172 -1.54 6.20 18.16
C THR A 172 -0.20 5.64 17.68
N PHE A 173 0.91 5.99 18.35
CA PHE A 173 2.23 5.44 18.03
C PHE A 173 2.24 3.91 18.18
N VAL A 174 1.71 3.38 19.28
CA VAL A 174 1.65 1.93 19.54
C VAL A 174 0.77 1.22 18.50
N ILE A 175 -0.36 1.80 18.10
CA ILE A 175 -1.24 1.23 17.08
C ILE A 175 -0.53 1.19 15.72
N ILE A 176 0.10 2.28 15.30
CA ILE A 176 0.84 2.33 14.03
C ILE A 176 2.01 1.34 14.07
N LEU A 177 2.73 1.23 15.19
CA LEU A 177 3.83 0.30 15.36
C LEU A 177 3.38 -1.15 15.15
N ASN A 178 2.32 -1.55 15.87
CA ASN A 178 1.79 -2.90 15.78
C ASN A 178 1.16 -3.18 14.41
N GLY A 179 0.46 -2.20 13.83
CA GLY A 179 -0.12 -2.31 12.50
C GLY A 179 0.94 -2.49 11.40
N ASN A 180 1.99 -1.68 11.41
CA ASN A 180 3.09 -1.80 10.44
C ASN A 180 3.85 -3.12 10.60
N LEU A 181 4.12 -3.53 11.84
CA LEU A 181 4.79 -4.80 12.12
C LEU A 181 3.93 -5.99 11.66
N PHE A 182 2.63 -5.93 11.94
CA PHE A 182 1.68 -6.93 11.49
C PHE A 182 1.60 -7.00 9.97
N LEU A 183 1.48 -5.88 9.26
CA LEU A 183 1.44 -5.86 7.79
C LEU A 183 2.73 -6.40 7.18
N LEU A 184 3.90 -6.01 7.69
CA LEU A 184 5.20 -6.51 7.20
C LEU A 184 5.38 -8.01 7.43
N THR A 185 4.91 -8.53 8.56
CA THR A 185 4.99 -9.97 8.89
C THR A 185 3.88 -10.80 8.24
N TRP A 186 2.70 -10.24 8.01
CA TRP A 186 1.58 -10.93 7.35
C TRP A 186 1.91 -11.20 5.87
N VAL A 187 2.54 -10.24 5.21
CA VAL A 187 3.02 -10.38 3.84
C VAL A 187 4.02 -11.55 3.71
N ASP A 188 4.67 -11.94 4.81
CA ASP A 188 5.60 -13.08 4.89
C ASP A 188 4.94 -14.44 5.11
N HIS A 189 3.62 -14.51 5.17
CA HIS A 189 2.95 -15.79 5.30
C HIS A 189 3.37 -16.72 4.14
N PRO A 190 3.79 -17.97 4.41
CA PRO A 190 4.42 -18.88 3.43
C PRO A 190 3.56 -19.21 2.20
N LEU A 191 2.28 -18.83 2.21
CA LEU A 191 1.37 -18.92 1.07
C LEU A 191 1.67 -17.89 -0.04
N PHE A 192 2.39 -16.80 0.28
CA PHE A 192 2.63 -15.67 -0.63
C PHE A 192 4.09 -15.44 -1.02
N GLN A 193 5.03 -16.24 -0.49
CA GLN A 193 6.45 -16.11 -0.82
C GLN A 193 6.87 -17.02 -1.99
N PRO A 194 7.55 -16.47 -3.02
CA PRO A 194 8.50 -17.23 -3.80
C PRO A 194 9.63 -17.68 -2.86
N ARG A 195 9.93 -18.99 -2.83
CA ARG A 195 10.99 -19.56 -1.97
C ARG A 195 12.27 -18.73 -2.02
N ASP A 196 12.66 -18.19 -0.87
CA ASP A 196 13.91 -17.45 -0.71
C ASP A 196 15.10 -18.35 -1.11
N PRO A 197 15.93 -17.94 -2.10
CA PRO A 197 17.02 -18.78 -2.61
C PRO A 197 18.11 -19.04 -1.56
N LEU A 198 18.25 -18.18 -0.54
CA LEU A 198 19.21 -18.33 0.56
C LEU A 198 18.85 -19.51 1.48
N LEU A 199 17.57 -19.86 1.63
CA LEU A 199 17.14 -21.05 2.38
C LEU A 199 17.37 -22.36 1.61
N ARG A 200 17.65 -22.28 0.30
CA ARG A 200 17.95 -23.46 -0.53
C ARG A 200 19.40 -23.92 -0.39
N ARG A 201 20.34 -23.03 -0.05
CA ARG A 201 21.76 -23.38 0.12
C ARG A 201 22.10 -24.03 1.48
N ARG A 202 21.12 -24.18 2.38
CA ARG A 202 21.31 -24.83 3.71
C ARG A 202 20.60 -26.19 3.86
N ARG A 203 20.13 -26.80 2.77
CA ARG A 203 19.65 -28.19 2.76
C ARG A 203 20.51 -29.04 1.85
#